data_AF-A0A848M2T3-F1
#
_entry.id   AF-A0A848M2T3-F1
#
_cell.length_a   1.000
_cell.length_b   1.000
_cell.length_c   1.000
_cell.angle_alpha   90.00
_cell.angle_beta   90.00
_cell.angle_gamma   90.00
#
_symmetry.space_group_name_H-M   'P 1'
#
loop_
_entity.id
_entity.type
_entity.pdbx_description
1 polymer ?
#
loop_
_entity_poly.entity_id
_entity_poly.type
_entity_poly.pdbx_seq_one_letter_code
_entity_poly.pdbx_strand_id
1 'polypeptide(L)'
;MVLELSNPEMLLLIHLISFIHFADTPAFPSISTLAGRINQHPRTVQRTINKLISKGFLKRKIRAKSVNDKGLSNLYSFEPLIEKLLKSNR
;
A
#
# COMPACT_ATOMS: atom_id res chain seq x y z
N MET A 1 12.41 -16.44 5.81
CA MET A 1 10.94 -16.43 5.95
C MET A 1 10.31 -16.20 4.57
N VAL A 2 9.27 -16.96 4.19
CA VAL A 2 8.51 -16.70 2.96
C VAL A 2 7.39 -15.70 3.30
N LEU A 3 7.23 -14.62 2.51
CA LEU A 3 6.30 -13.53 2.82
C LEU A 3 4.81 -13.87 2.54
N GLU A 4 4.48 -15.07 2.06
CA GLU A 4 3.11 -15.53 1.79
C GLU A 4 2.22 -14.50 1.04
N LEU A 5 2.84 -13.80 0.08
CA LEU A 5 2.17 -12.85 -0.80
C LEU A 5 1.63 -13.58 -2.02
N SER A 6 0.37 -13.34 -2.35
CA SER A 6 -0.20 -13.75 -3.63
C SER A 6 0.30 -12.86 -4.77
N ASN A 7 0.22 -13.33 -6.01
CA ASN A 7 0.66 -12.57 -7.19
C ASN A 7 0.02 -11.17 -7.28
N PRO A 8 -1.30 -10.99 -7.03
CA PRO A 8 -1.91 -9.65 -7.05
C PRO A 8 -1.40 -8.74 -5.92
N GLU A 9 -1.11 -9.30 -4.74
CA GLU A 9 -0.55 -8.55 -3.61
C GLU A 9 0.88 -8.08 -3.93
N MET A 10 1.70 -8.96 -4.50
CA MET A 10 3.06 -8.63 -4.92
C MET A 10 3.09 -7.60 -6.05
N LEU A 11 2.27 -7.77 -7.09
CA LEU A 11 2.15 -6.82 -8.19
C LEU A 11 1.75 -5.44 -7.67
N LEU A 12 0.76 -5.38 -6.78
CA LEU A 12 0.31 -4.11 -6.21
C LEU A 12 1.38 -3.44 -5.34
N LEU A 13 2.16 -4.21 -4.56
CA LEU A 13 3.29 -3.68 -3.80
C LEU A 13 4.34 -3.04 -4.71
N ILE A 14 4.73 -3.70 -5.80
CA ILE A 14 5.70 -3.16 -6.78
C ILE A 14 5.20 -1.82 -7.33
N HIS A 15 3.93 -1.75 -7.74
CA HIS A 15 3.37 -0.50 -8.24
C HIS A 15 3.25 0.58 -7.17
N LEU A 16 2.94 0.26 -5.92
CA LEU A 16 2.95 1.23 -4.84
C LEU A 16 4.37 1.76 -4.55
N ILE A 17 5.38 0.89 -4.55
CA ILE A 17 6.79 1.25 -4.35
C ILE A 17 7.28 2.19 -5.46
N SER A 18 6.81 2.00 -6.69
CA SER A 18 7.15 2.87 -7.83
C SER A 18 6.75 4.36 -7.65
N PHE A 19 5.92 4.68 -6.67
CA PHE A 19 5.56 6.06 -6.32
C PHE A 19 6.44 6.67 -5.22
N ILE A 20 7.40 5.92 -4.67
CA ILE A 20 8.37 6.43 -3.69
C ILE A 20 9.52 7.07 -4.47
N HIS A 21 9.58 8.41 -4.49
CA HIS A 21 10.62 9.15 -5.21
C HIS A 21 11.82 9.52 -4.32
N PHE A 22 11.61 9.70 -3.02
CA PHE A 22 12.65 9.92 -2.00
C PHE A 22 12.36 9.06 -0.77
N ALA A 23 13.40 8.71 -0.01
CA ALA A 23 13.33 7.84 1.17
C ALA A 23 12.23 8.23 2.17
N ASP A 24 11.97 9.53 2.32
CA ASP A 24 11.00 10.06 3.28
C ASP A 24 9.64 10.45 2.66
N THR A 25 9.46 10.22 1.35
CA THR A 25 8.18 10.52 0.68
C THR A 25 7.29 9.27 0.64
N PRO A 26 6.15 9.28 1.35
CA PRO A 26 5.23 8.15 1.31
C PRO A 26 4.51 8.07 -0.04
N ALA A 27 4.13 6.87 -0.46
CA ALA A 27 3.33 6.68 -1.65
C ALA A 27 1.89 7.16 -1.41
N PHE A 28 1.38 8.04 -2.27
CA PHE A 28 0.00 8.57 -2.22
C PHE A 28 -0.82 8.37 -3.52
N PRO A 29 -0.67 7.26 -4.28
CA PRO A 29 -1.50 7.08 -5.46
C PRO A 29 -2.97 6.86 -5.09
N SER A 30 -3.87 7.34 -5.95
CA SER A 30 -5.29 7.04 -5.82
C SER A 30 -5.56 5.57 -6.18
N ILE A 31 -6.68 5.02 -5.69
CA ILE A 31 -7.12 3.66 -6.08
C ILE A 31 -7.33 3.58 -7.59
N SER A 32 -7.91 4.62 -8.21
CA SER A 32 -8.13 4.67 -9.66
C SER A 32 -6.82 4.67 -10.45
N THR A 33 -5.79 5.37 -9.96
CA THR A 33 -4.45 5.37 -10.57
C THR A 33 -3.83 3.97 -10.54
N LEU A 34 -3.91 3.28 -9.40
CA LEU A 34 -3.41 1.91 -9.25
C LEU A 34 -4.18 0.94 -10.15
N ALA A 35 -5.51 1.05 -10.17
CA ALA A 35 -6.40 0.25 -10.99
C ALA A 35 -6.04 0.33 -12.48
N GLY A 36 -5.79 1.54 -12.99
CA GLY A 36 -5.33 1.76 -14.36
C GLY A 36 -3.96 1.13 -14.65
N ARG A 37 -3.02 1.20 -13.70
CA ARG A 37 -1.67 0.63 -13.88
C ARG A 37 -1.65 -0.90 -13.94
N ILE A 38 -2.52 -1.56 -13.17
CA ILE A 38 -2.55 -3.03 -13.12
C ILE A 38 -3.70 -3.65 -13.93
N ASN A 39 -4.44 -2.83 -14.68
CA ASN A 39 -5.63 -3.23 -15.44
C ASN A 39 -6.64 -4.05 -14.60
N GLN A 40 -6.99 -3.55 -13.41
CA GLN A 40 -7.94 -4.20 -12.50
C GLN A 40 -9.06 -3.26 -12.12
N HIS A 41 -10.21 -3.83 -11.76
CA HIS A 41 -11.31 -3.04 -11.22
C HIS A 41 -10.91 -2.35 -9.89
N PRO A 42 -11.29 -1.07 -9.65
CA PRO A 42 -10.94 -0.34 -8.42
C PRO A 42 -11.29 -1.08 -7.13
N ARG A 43 -12.42 -1.81 -7.13
CA ARG A 43 -12.85 -2.64 -5.98
C ARG A 43 -11.90 -3.81 -5.70
N THR A 44 -11.27 -4.38 -6.73
CA THR A 44 -10.25 -5.43 -6.58
C THR A 44 -9.00 -4.83 -5.94
N VAL A 45 -8.53 -3.68 -6.44
CA VAL A 45 -7.40 -2.96 -5.85
C VAL A 45 -7.64 -2.67 -4.38
N GLN A 46 -8.81 -2.09 -4.05
CA GLN A 46 -9.17 -1.79 -2.67
C GLN A 46 -9.14 -3.02 -1.76
N ARG A 47 -9.68 -4.16 -2.21
CA ARG A 47 -9.63 -5.42 -1.46
C ARG A 47 -8.20 -5.90 -1.26
N THR A 48 -7.35 -5.84 -2.29
CA THR A 48 -5.94 -6.24 -2.20
C THR A 48 -5.15 -5.35 -1.24
N ILE A 49 -5.38 -4.03 -1.26
CA ILE A 49 -4.79 -3.10 -0.27
C ILE A 49 -5.21 -3.49 1.14
N ASN A 50 -6.49 -3.75 1.37
CA ASN A 50 -6.98 -4.13 2.70
C ASN A 50 -6.35 -5.46 3.17
N LYS A 51 -6.13 -6.43 2.28
CA LYS A 51 -5.40 -7.68 2.59
C LYS A 51 -3.94 -7.43 2.96
N LEU A 52 -3.24 -6.58 2.21
CA LEU A 52 -1.85 -6.19 2.53
C LEU A 52 -1.77 -5.50 3.89
N ILE A 53 -2.75 -4.66 4.24
CA ILE A 53 -2.85 -4.05 5.57
C ILE A 53 -3.12 -5.10 6.65
N SER A 54 -4.07 -6.02 6.45
CA SER A 54 -4.39 -7.05 7.44
C SER A 54 -3.23 -8.03 7.66
N LYS A 55 -2.42 -8.30 6.63
CA LYS A 55 -1.19 -9.09 6.73
C LYS A 55 0.00 -8.32 7.34
N GLY A 56 -0.17 -7.03 7.60
CA GLY A 56 0.86 -6.17 8.18
C GLY A 56 2.00 -5.83 7.23
N PHE A 57 1.74 -5.74 5.92
CA PHE A 57 2.72 -5.26 4.93
C PHE A 57 2.61 -3.76 4.67
N LEU A 58 1.43 -3.19 4.89
CA LEU A 58 1.16 -1.78 4.66
C LEU A 58 0.42 -1.16 5.84
N LYS A 59 0.65 0.12 6.07
CA LYS A 59 -0.19 0.94 6.95
C LYS A 59 -0.79 2.07 6.15
N ARG A 60 -2.12 2.23 6.19
CA ARG A 60 -2.79 3.38 5.59
C ARG A 60 -2.95 4.48 6.62
N LYS A 61 -2.40 5.67 6.33
CA LYS A 61 -2.67 6.90 7.07
C LYS A 61 -3.75 7.67 6.35
N ILE A 62 -4.89 7.84 7.01
CA ILE A 62 -5.98 8.68 6.51
C ILE A 62 -5.59 10.13 6.78
N ARG A 63 -5.45 10.95 5.73
CA ARG A 63 -5.43 12.42 5.91
C ARG A 63 -6.88 12.90 6.06
N ALA A 64 -7.33 13.15 7.27
CA ALA A 64 -8.52 13.96 7.51
C ALA A 64 -8.09 15.43 7.59
N LYS A 65 -8.67 16.34 6.79
CA LYS A 65 -8.46 17.79 6.98
C LYS A 65 -9.39 18.38 8.05
N SER A 66 -10.45 17.67 8.45
CA SER A 66 -11.44 18.10 9.45
C SER A 66 -12.24 16.90 9.97
N VAL A 67 -12.90 17.06 11.13
CA VAL A 67 -13.79 16.07 11.78
C VAL A 67 -14.92 15.59 10.86
N ASN A 68 -15.32 16.40 9.88
CA ASN A 68 -16.38 16.11 8.91
C ASN A 68 -15.86 15.71 7.52
N ASP A 69 -14.55 15.61 7.33
CA ASP A 69 -13.97 15.38 6.01
C ASP A 69 -13.87 13.89 5.71
N LYS A 70 -14.43 13.45 4.57
CA LYS A 70 -14.29 12.08 4.07
C LYS A 70 -12.85 11.92 3.58
N GLY A 71 -11.93 11.64 4.51
CA GLY A 71 -10.47 11.62 4.36
C GLY A 71 -9.95 11.50 2.92
N LEU A 72 -9.36 12.57 2.42
CA LEU A 72 -9.09 12.79 1.00
C LEU A 72 -7.76 12.22 0.48
N SER A 73 -6.97 11.49 1.27
CA SER A 73 -5.74 10.89 0.75
C SER A 73 -5.35 9.60 1.45
N ASN A 74 -5.11 8.55 0.67
CA ASN A 74 -4.53 7.30 1.13
C ASN A 74 -3.01 7.44 1.10
N LEU A 75 -2.41 7.77 2.23
CA LEU A 75 -0.96 7.72 2.39
C LEU A 75 -0.60 6.30 2.83
N TYR A 76 0.23 5.61 2.06
CA TYR A 76 0.66 4.25 2.37
C TYR A 76 2.09 4.26 2.92
N SER A 77 2.25 3.74 4.15
CA SER A 77 3.56 3.47 4.75
C SER A 77 3.93 2.00 4.54
N PHE A 78 5.20 1.78 4.16
CA PHE A 78 5.83 0.47 3.98
C PHE A 78 6.69 0.04 5.16
N GLU A 79 6.76 0.86 6.22
CA GLU A 79 7.49 0.55 7.46
C GLU A 79 7.22 -0.88 7.96
N PRO A 80 5.97 -1.40 8.00
CA PRO A 80 5.72 -2.78 8.43
C PRO A 80 6.38 -3.86 7.53
N LEU A 81 6.44 -3.63 6.22
CA LEU A 81 7.13 -4.54 5.28
C LEU A 81 8.64 -4.52 5.51
N ILE A 82 9.23 -3.33 5.68
CA ILE A 82 10.66 -3.16 5.93
C ILE A 82 11.06 -3.87 7.23
N GLU A 83 10.29 -3.68 8.30
CA GLU A 83 10.50 -4.37 9.57
C GLU A 83 10.47 -5.90 9.43
N LYS A 84 9.49 -6.43 8.68
CA LYS A 84 9.39 -7.89 8.41
C LYS A 84 10.62 -8.41 7.67
N LEU A 85 11.11 -7.66 6.68
CA LEU A 85 12.30 -8.03 5.90
C LEU A 85 13.58 -8.00 6.75
N LEU A 86 13.77 -6.95 7.57
CA LEU A 86 14.93 -6.83 8.45
C LEU A 86 14.96 -7.94 9.51
N LYS A 87 13.80 -8.33 10.05
CA LYS A 87 13.68 -9.47 10.98
C LYS A 87 13.99 -10.81 10.31
N SER A 88 13.72 -10.96 9.01
CA SER A 88 14.01 -12.19 8.28
C SER A 88 15.49 -12.35 7.91
N ASN A 89 16.28 -11.28 7.96
CA ASN A 89 17.71 -11.30 7.62
C ASN A 89 18.62 -11.48 8.85
N ARG A 90 18.03 -11.70 10.04
CA ARG A 90 18.72 -12.13 11.26
C ARG A 90 18.39 -13.59 11.54
#